data_AF-K9LGL7-F1
#
_entry.id   AF-K9LGL7-F1
#
_cell.length_a   1.000
_cell.length_b   1.000
_cell.length_c   1.000
_cell.angle_alpha   90.00
_cell.angle_beta   90.00
_cell.angle_gamma   90.00
#
_symmetry.space_group_name_H-M   'P 1'
#
loop_
_entity.id
_entity.type
_entity.pdbx_description
1 polymer ?
#
loop_
_entity_poly.entity_id
_entity_poly.type
_entity_poly.pdbx_seq_one_letter_code
_entity_poly.pdbx_strand_id
1 'polypeptide(L)'
;YERAKVREIVEIIASGIQPLQNRKVQKRVEHDKRLEWVQHWVNSGFRALEEKLSTTAGKYCVGDEVSMADCCLLPQVFNARNSQV
;
A
#
# COMPACT_ATOMS: atom_id res chain seq x y z
N TYR A 1 -5.99 -19.60 -8.89
CA TYR A 1 -4.71 -18.96 -8.51
C TYR A 1 -4.87 -17.43 -8.37
N GLU A 2 -5.56 -16.77 -9.30
CA GLU A 2 -5.73 -15.31 -9.31
C GLU A 2 -6.34 -14.73 -8.03
N ARG A 3 -7.36 -15.38 -7.45
CA ARG A 3 -7.94 -14.96 -6.16
C ARG A 3 -6.89 -14.84 -5.04
N ALA A 4 -5.90 -15.74 -5.02
CA ALA A 4 -4.84 -15.68 -4.02
C ALA A 4 -3.89 -14.49 -4.27
N LYS A 5 -3.51 -14.24 -5.53
CA LYS A 5 -2.72 -13.06 -5.94
C LYS A 5 -3.41 -11.75 -5.56
N VAL A 6 -4.71 -11.63 -5.86
CA VAL A 6 -5.49 -10.45 -5.49
C VAL A 6 -5.47 -10.24 -3.98
N ARG A 7 -5.72 -11.29 -3.19
CA ARG A 7 -5.70 -11.20 -1.72
C ARG A 7 -4.33 -10.84 -1.17
N GLU A 8 -3.26 -11.39 -1.72
CA GLU A 8 -1.89 -11.08 -1.33
C GLU A 8 -1.59 -9.59 -1.51
N ILE A 9 -1.93 -8.99 -2.66
CA ILE A 9 -1.76 -7.56 -2.90
C ILE A 9 -2.63 -6.72 -1.94
N VAL A 10 -3.89 -7.13 -1.74
CA VAL A 10 -4.79 -6.47 -0.78
C VAL A 10 -4.20 -6.49 0.62
N GLU A 11 -3.63 -7.59 1.09
CA GLU A 11 -3.03 -7.69 2.42
C GLU A 11 -1.75 -6.84 2.56
N ILE A 12 -0.90 -6.78 1.52
CA ILE A 12 0.26 -5.87 1.51
C ILE A 12 -0.20 -4.43 1.78
N ILE A 13 -1.31 -4.00 1.19
CA ILE A 13 -1.82 -2.64 1.33
C ILE A 13 -2.60 -2.46 2.65
N ALA A 14 -3.66 -3.25 2.83
CA ALA A 14 -4.66 -3.07 3.88
C ALA A 14 -4.15 -3.46 5.27
N SER A 15 -3.19 -4.38 5.33
CA SER A 15 -2.59 -4.84 6.59
C SER A 15 -1.15 -4.33 6.74
N GLY A 16 -0.37 -4.34 5.64
CA GLY A 16 1.06 -4.00 5.66
C GLY A 16 1.39 -2.50 5.61
N ILE A 17 0.52 -1.65 5.04
CA ILE A 17 0.79 -0.21 4.92
C ILE A 17 -0.23 0.61 5.70
N GLN A 18 -1.52 0.47 5.39
CA GLN A 18 -2.56 1.39 5.83
C GLN A 18 -2.67 1.55 7.37
N PRO A 19 -2.59 0.48 8.17
CA PRO A 19 -2.74 0.60 9.62
C PRO A 19 -1.57 1.36 10.25
N LEU A 20 -0.36 1.20 9.71
CA LEU A 20 0.87 1.80 10.24
C LEU A 20 0.95 3.29 9.91
N GLN A 21 0.44 3.72 8.77
CA GLN A 21 0.28 5.13 8.41
C GLN A 21 -1.01 5.76 8.99
N ASN A 22 -1.85 5.03 9.72
CA ASN A 22 -3.12 5.57 10.20
C ASN A 22 -2.87 6.74 11.18
N ARG A 23 -3.64 7.84 11.06
CA ARG A 23 -3.47 9.03 11.93
C ARG A 23 -3.60 8.70 13.43
N LYS A 24 -4.43 7.72 13.81
CA LYS A 24 -4.56 7.28 15.21
C LYS A 24 -3.27 6.61 15.72
N VAL A 25 -2.59 5.88 14.85
CA VAL A 25 -1.30 5.24 15.16
C VAL A 25 -0.18 6.26 15.16
N GLN A 26 -0.12 7.15 14.16
CA GLN A 26 0.87 8.24 14.11
C GLN A 26 0.83 9.13 15.37
N LYS A 27 -0.35 9.36 15.96
CA LYS A 27 -0.47 10.12 17.22
C LYS A 27 0.29 9.48 18.40
N ARG A 28 0.63 8.20 18.34
CA ARG A 28 1.44 7.48 19.33
C ARG A 28 2.94 7.64 19.10
N VAL A 29 3.35 8.16 17.94
CA VAL A 29 4.74 8.49 17.60
C VAL A 29 5.03 9.94 17.99
N GLU A 30 6.27 10.19 18.43
CA GLU A 30 6.82 11.53 18.69
C GLU A 30 6.57 12.45 17.49
N HIS A 31 6.15 13.69 17.75
CA HIS A 31 5.60 14.57 16.71
C HIS A 31 6.57 14.80 15.54
N ASP A 32 7.84 15.03 15.85
CA ASP A 32 8.95 15.24 14.92
C ASP A 32 9.33 13.98 14.11
N LYS A 33 9.01 12.78 14.62
CA LYS A 33 9.30 11.50 13.95
C LYS A 33 8.15 10.95 13.10
N ARG A 34 6.97 11.58 13.12
CA ARG A 34 5.77 11.05 12.41
C ARG A 34 5.96 10.97 10.90
N LEU A 35 6.61 11.96 10.29
CA LEU A 35 6.83 11.97 8.85
C LEU A 35 7.76 10.82 8.44
N GLU A 36 8.88 10.67 9.15
CA GLU A 36 9.84 9.56 8.93
C GLU A 36 9.15 8.20 9.11
N TRP A 37 8.34 8.05 10.16
CA TRP A 37 7.55 6.84 10.40
C TRP A 37 6.64 6.49 9.20
N VAL A 38 5.87 7.47 8.71
CA VAL A 38 4.97 7.26 7.56
C VAL A 38 5.78 6.89 6.32
N GLN A 39 6.83 7.65 6.02
CA GLN A 39 7.68 7.40 4.85
C GLN A 39 8.32 6.01 4.90
N HIS A 40 8.78 5.56 6.07
CA HIS A 40 9.36 4.23 6.25
C HIS A 40 8.38 3.12 5.83
N TRP A 41 7.18 3.11 6.41
CA TRP A 41 6.19 2.05 6.16
C TRP A 41 5.60 2.12 4.75
N VAL A 42 5.38 3.33 4.24
CA VAL A 42 4.92 3.54 2.85
C VAL A 42 5.98 3.02 1.87
N ASN A 43 7.25 3.43 2.01
CA ASN A 43 8.32 3.01 1.11
C ASN A 43 8.59 1.51 1.19
N SER A 44 8.59 0.93 2.39
CA SER A 44 8.77 -0.52 2.58
C SER A 44 7.65 -1.31 1.91
N GLY A 45 6.39 -0.93 2.14
CA GLY A 45 5.26 -1.63 1.54
C GLY A 45 5.14 -1.44 0.03
N PHE A 46 5.46 -0.24 -0.50
CA PHE A 46 5.48 -0.04 -1.95
C PHE A 46 6.58 -0.84 -2.66
N ARG A 47 7.73 -1.06 -2.02
CA ARG A 47 8.76 -1.96 -2.57
C ARG A 47 8.26 -3.39 -2.68
N ALA A 48 7.63 -3.93 -1.62
CA ALA A 48 7.05 -5.27 -1.64
C ALA A 48 5.91 -5.39 -2.66
N LEU A 49 5.10 -4.34 -2.78
CA LEU A 49 4.01 -4.27 -3.75
C LEU A 49 4.54 -4.25 -5.20
N GLU A 50 5.55 -3.45 -5.50
CA GLU A 50 6.18 -3.37 -6.83
C GLU A 50 6.75 -4.73 -7.26
N GLU A 51 7.44 -5.43 -6.35
CA GLU A 51 7.93 -6.78 -6.59
C GLU A 51 6.78 -7.74 -6.94
N LYS A 52 5.66 -7.65 -6.21
CA LYS A 52 4.49 -8.47 -6.51
C LYS A 52 3.86 -8.14 -7.86
N LEU A 53 3.69 -6.85 -8.16
CA LEU A 53 3.08 -6.37 -9.40
C LEU A 53 3.91 -6.79 -10.62
N SER A 54 5.24 -6.87 -10.50
CA SER A 54 6.13 -7.32 -11.58
C SER A 54 5.81 -8.72 -12.12
N THR A 55 5.11 -9.56 -11.35
CA THR A 55 4.73 -10.94 -11.74
C THR A 55 3.22 -11.17 -11.81
N THR A 56 2.42 -10.15 -11.52
CA THR A 56 0.96 -10.28 -11.41
C THR A 56 0.19 -9.33 -12.32
N ALA A 57 0.73 -8.14 -12.56
CA ALA A 57 0.06 -7.09 -13.30
C ALA A 57 -0.05 -7.41 -14.80
N GLY A 58 -1.19 -7.02 -15.38
CA GLY A 58 -1.38 -6.83 -16.82
C GLY A 58 -1.71 -5.36 -17.06
N LYS A 59 -2.92 -5.08 -17.57
CA LYS A 59 -3.47 -3.71 -17.58
C LYS A 59 -3.80 -3.17 -16.18
N TYR A 60 -4.13 -4.06 -15.24
CA TYR A 60 -4.48 -3.76 -13.85
C TYR A 60 -3.57 -4.56 -12.90
N CYS A 61 -3.80 -4.46 -11.58
CA CYS A 61 -2.95 -5.11 -10.57
C CYS A 61 -2.83 -6.63 -10.75
N VAL A 62 -3.87 -7.28 -11.28
CA VAL A 62 -3.86 -8.71 -11.60
C VAL A 62 -4.51 -8.92 -12.98
N GLY A 63 -3.69 -9.18 -13.99
CA GLY A 63 -4.18 -9.37 -15.37
C GLY A 63 -4.86 -8.12 -15.95
N ASP A 64 -5.87 -8.32 -16.78
CA ASP A 64 -6.47 -7.27 -17.61
C ASP A 64 -7.88 -6.84 -17.19
N GLU A 65 -8.38 -7.37 -16.06
CA GLU A 65 -9.64 -6.96 -15.45
C GLU A 65 -9.42 -6.28 -14.09
N VAL A 66 -10.28 -5.32 -13.75
CA VAL A 66 -10.24 -4.64 -12.45
C VAL A 66 -10.58 -5.61 -11.33
N SER A 67 -9.81 -5.54 -10.24
CA SER A 67 -9.97 -6.38 -9.06
C SER A 67 -9.99 -5.57 -7.76
N MET A 68 -10.18 -6.25 -6.62
CA MET A 68 -10.06 -5.62 -5.29
C MET A 68 -8.67 -5.02 -5.05
N ALA A 69 -7.62 -5.57 -5.67
CA ALA A 69 -6.28 -5.04 -5.55
C ALA A 69 -6.19 -3.59 -6.07
N ASP A 70 -6.85 -3.29 -7.19
CA ASP A 70 -6.92 -1.95 -7.76
C ASP A 70 -7.69 -0.97 -6.88
N CYS A 71 -8.79 -1.44 -6.28
CA CYS A 71 -9.59 -0.68 -5.32
C CYS A 71 -8.79 -0.31 -4.05
N CYS A 72 -7.84 -1.15 -3.63
CA CYS A 72 -6.94 -0.85 -2.52
C CYS A 72 -5.74 0.00 -2.95
N LEU A 73 -5.23 -0.19 -4.17
CA LEU A 73 -4.06 0.52 -4.68
C LEU A 73 -4.32 2.02 -4.86
N LEU A 74 -5.42 2.39 -5.52
CA LEU A 74 -5.69 3.77 -5.88
C LEU A 74 -5.73 4.71 -4.65
N PRO A 75 -6.48 4.41 -3.57
CA PRO A 75 -6.44 5.23 -2.35
C PRO A 75 -5.07 5.26 -1.68
N GLN A 76 -4.31 4.15 -1.74
CA GLN A 76 -2.99 4.08 -1.12
C GLN A 76 -1.96 4.96 -1.84
N VAL A 77 -1.97 4.99 -3.17
CA VAL A 77 -1.13 5.89 -3.98
C VAL A 77 -1.49 7.35 -3.71
N PHE A 78 -2.78 7.67 -3.65
CA PHE A 78 -3.25 9.02 -3.33
C PHE A 78 -2.77 9.47 -1.94
N ASN A 79 -2.92 8.62 -0.91
CA ASN A 79 -2.45 8.93 0.44
C ASN A 79 -0.94 9.12 0.51
N ALA A 80 -0.16 8.28 -0.18
CA ALA A 80 1.29 8.39 -0.22
C ALA A 80 1.74 9.70 -0.87
N ARG A 81 1.14 10.09 -1.99
CA ARG A 81 1.43 11.37 -2.66
C ARG A 81 1.13 12.57 -1.77
N ASN A 82 0.03 12.55 -1.03
CA ASN A 82 -0.34 13.65 -0.13
C ASN A 82 0.46 13.68 1.18
N SER A 83 1.01 12.55 1.61
CA SER A 83 1.81 12.45 2.83
C SER A 83 3.29 12.80 2.59
N GLN A 84 3.69 13.04 1.33
CA GLN A 84 5.01 13.55 0.95
C GLN A 84 5.09 15.09 0.98
N VAL A 85 3.98 15.78 1.33
CA VAL A 85 3.87 17.24 1.46
C VAL A 85 3.81 17.64 2.92
#